data_AF-A0A5C8JWI3-F1
#
_entry.id   AF-A0A5C8JWI3-F1
#
_cell.length_a   1.000
_cell.length_b   1.000
_cell.length_c   1.000
_cell.angle_alpha   90.00
_cell.angle_beta   90.00
_cell.angle_gamma   90.00
#
_symmetry.space_group_name_H-M   'P 1'
#
loop_
_entity.id
_entity.type
_entity.pdbx_description
1 polymer ?
#
loop_
_entity_poly.entity_id
_entity_poly.type
_entity_poly.pdbx_seq_one_letter_code
_entity_poly.pdbx_strand_id
1 'polypeptide(L)'
;MNRFVAFVLMLPVLAACGQAPAAGAYSTGGDPGDDPCARVVSAIGYAGLLLQPAGEEDAQRFEDAVLGRLAEVRGITLQFGPRLPASLGGAVRTVEATTQDLSVASLPRARQVALLKEYRAAAGRIEEGCS
;
A
#
# COMPACT_ATOMS: atom_id res chain seq x y z
N MET A 1 -45.34 -3.29 54.11
CA MET A 1 -45.90 -3.47 52.74
C MET A 1 -45.35 -2.36 51.86
N ASN A 2 -45.19 -2.64 50.55
CA ASN A 2 -44.48 -1.90 49.47
C ASN A 2 -42.99 -2.28 49.38
N ARG A 3 -42.51 -3.24 48.57
CA ARG A 3 -42.63 -3.58 47.13
C ARG A 3 -41.90 -2.63 46.16
N PHE A 4 -40.72 -3.14 45.73
CA PHE A 4 -40.13 -3.18 44.38
C PHE A 4 -39.34 -1.99 43.77
N VAL A 5 -38.05 -2.28 43.57
CA VAL A 5 -37.26 -2.28 42.31
C VAL A 5 -37.04 -0.95 41.57
N ALA A 6 -35.77 -0.57 41.45
CA ALA A 6 -35.21 0.07 40.25
C ALA A 6 -33.73 -0.34 40.14
N PHE A 7 -33.46 -1.43 39.39
CA PHE A 7 -32.89 -1.42 38.04
C PHE A 7 -31.45 -0.89 37.97
N VAL A 8 -30.55 -1.87 37.89
CA VAL A 8 -29.13 -1.76 37.57
C VAL A 8 -28.96 -1.06 36.22
N LEU A 9 -28.34 0.12 36.20
CA LEU A 9 -27.79 0.74 35.00
C LEU A 9 -26.51 0.00 34.62
N MET A 10 -26.65 -1.13 33.92
CA MET A 10 -25.54 -1.79 33.24
C MET A 10 -25.14 -0.99 32.00
N LEU A 11 -23.91 -0.47 32.03
CA LEU A 11 -22.98 -0.20 30.93
C LEU A 11 -23.52 -0.31 29.48
N PRO A 12 -23.66 0.82 28.76
CA PRO A 12 -23.63 0.82 27.31
C PRO A 12 -22.34 1.48 26.82
N VAL A 13 -21.17 0.87 27.04
CA VAL A 13 -19.89 1.37 26.46
C VAL A 13 -19.02 0.24 25.90
N LEU A 14 -19.63 -0.84 25.40
CA LEU A 14 -18.91 -1.90 24.68
C LEU A 14 -19.22 -1.95 23.18
N ALA A 15 -20.03 -1.02 22.67
CA ALA A 15 -20.35 -0.94 21.23
C ALA A 15 -19.37 -0.11 20.41
N ALA A 16 -18.24 0.34 20.99
CA ALA A 16 -17.22 1.15 20.30
C ALA A 16 -16.01 0.34 19.78
N CYS A 17 -16.05 -1.00 19.83
CA CYS A 17 -15.11 -1.82 19.08
C CYS A 17 -15.57 -1.82 17.62
N GLY A 18 -14.89 -0.99 16.81
CA GLY A 18 -15.29 -0.58 15.48
C GLY A 18 -15.61 -1.72 14.50
N GLN A 19 -16.44 -1.40 13.51
CA GLN A 19 -16.71 -2.27 12.38
C GLN A 19 -15.40 -2.85 11.83
N ALA A 20 -15.38 -4.16 11.61
CA ALA A 20 -14.31 -4.79 10.87
C ALA A 20 -14.18 -4.09 9.51
N PRO A 21 -12.96 -3.75 9.07
CA PRO A 21 -12.74 -3.15 7.77
C PRO A 21 -13.38 -4.04 6.69
N ALA A 22 -14.02 -3.42 5.69
CA ALA A 22 -14.55 -4.15 4.56
C ALA A 22 -13.45 -5.02 3.91
N ALA A 23 -13.81 -6.20 3.41
CA ALA A 23 -12.84 -7.06 2.73
C ALA A 23 -12.19 -6.28 1.57
N GLY A 24 -10.85 -6.21 1.56
CA GLY A 24 -10.09 -5.42 0.60
C GLY A 24 -9.84 -3.95 1.00
N ALA A 25 -10.17 -3.55 2.22
CA ALA A 25 -9.75 -2.26 2.76
C ALA A 25 -8.30 -2.33 3.24
N TYR A 26 -7.43 -1.52 2.63
CA TYR A 26 -6.03 -1.39 3.00
C TYR A 26 -5.87 -0.16 3.90
N SER A 27 -5.07 -0.27 4.96
CA SER A 27 -4.72 0.88 5.80
C SER A 27 -3.69 1.74 5.07
N THR A 28 -4.15 2.66 4.23
CA THR A 28 -3.29 3.55 3.44
C THR A 28 -3.20 4.97 3.98
N GLY A 29 -3.96 5.28 5.04
CA GLY A 29 -4.05 6.62 5.62
C GLY A 29 -4.69 7.69 4.71
N GLY A 30 -5.24 7.30 3.55
CA GLY A 30 -5.97 8.18 2.64
C GLY A 30 -7.48 8.01 2.72
N ASP A 31 -8.21 9.06 2.36
CA ASP A 31 -9.66 8.98 2.19
C ASP A 31 -9.95 8.12 0.94
N PRO A 32 -10.93 7.20 0.96
CA PRO A 32 -11.35 6.48 -0.25
C PRO A 32 -11.67 7.40 -1.44
N GLY A 33 -12.14 8.62 -1.19
CA GLY A 33 -12.45 9.65 -2.17
C GLY A 33 -11.23 10.42 -2.72
N ASP A 34 -10.02 10.19 -2.21
CA ASP A 34 -8.81 10.82 -2.71
C ASP A 34 -8.56 10.50 -4.20
N ASP A 35 -7.91 11.44 -4.90
CA ASP A 35 -7.51 11.28 -6.30
C ASP A 35 -6.57 10.07 -6.45
N PRO A 36 -6.96 9.04 -7.24
CA PRO A 36 -6.16 7.82 -7.35
C PRO A 36 -4.75 8.04 -7.90
N CYS A 37 -4.60 8.94 -8.88
CA CYS A 37 -3.30 9.24 -9.48
C CYS A 37 -2.38 9.91 -8.46
N ALA A 38 -2.85 10.94 -7.76
CA ALA A 38 -2.10 11.63 -6.71
C ALA A 38 -1.66 10.67 -5.61
N ARG A 39 -2.53 9.76 -5.18
CA ARG A 39 -2.20 8.77 -4.13
C ARG A 39 -1.11 7.80 -4.58
N VAL A 40 -1.26 7.19 -5.75
CA VAL A 40 -0.28 6.21 -6.26
C VAL A 40 1.06 6.88 -6.60
N VAL A 41 1.05 8.02 -7.31
CA VAL A 41 2.28 8.76 -7.66
C VAL A 41 2.98 9.27 -6.40
N SER A 42 2.24 9.79 -5.42
CA SER A 42 2.85 10.21 -4.14
C SER A 42 3.51 9.05 -3.41
N ALA A 43 2.90 7.85 -3.41
CA ALA A 43 3.47 6.67 -2.79
C ALA A 43 4.77 6.24 -3.49
N ILE A 44 4.76 6.21 -4.84
CA ILE A 44 5.93 5.90 -5.66
C ILE A 44 7.07 6.89 -5.37
N GLY A 45 6.77 8.19 -5.39
CA GLY A 45 7.76 9.24 -5.10
C GLY A 45 8.34 9.12 -3.69
N TYR A 46 7.50 8.79 -2.70
CA TYR A 46 7.95 8.59 -1.32
C TYR A 46 8.83 7.34 -1.15
N ALA A 47 8.55 6.28 -1.92
CA ALA A 47 9.46 5.14 -2.06
C ALA A 47 10.79 5.52 -2.69
N GLY A 48 10.76 6.37 -3.71
CA GLY A 48 11.94 6.90 -4.38
C GLY A 48 12.96 7.52 -3.43
N LEU A 49 12.55 8.12 -2.31
CA LEU A 49 13.46 8.74 -1.32
C LEU A 49 14.39 7.74 -0.61
N LEU A 50 14.04 6.45 -0.58
CA LEU A 50 14.84 5.39 0.05
C LEU A 50 15.56 4.50 -0.96
N LEU A 51 15.24 4.66 -2.24
CA LEU A 51 15.86 3.88 -3.30
C LEU A 51 17.11 4.60 -3.82
N GLN A 52 18.09 3.83 -4.25
CA GLN A 52 19.22 4.35 -5.02
C GLN A 52 18.74 5.02 -6.31
N PRO A 53 19.54 5.85 -6.99
CA PRO A 53 19.18 6.38 -8.30
C PRO A 53 18.81 5.27 -9.31
N ALA A 54 17.99 5.61 -10.31
CA ALA A 54 17.69 4.69 -11.40
C ALA A 54 18.99 4.31 -12.15
N GLY A 55 19.18 3.02 -12.44
CA GLY A 55 20.43 2.49 -12.98
C GLY A 55 21.44 2.03 -11.93
N GLU A 56 21.20 2.31 -10.65
CA GLU A 56 22.03 1.84 -9.52
C GLU A 56 21.34 0.75 -8.70
N GLU A 57 20.41 -0.02 -9.29
CA GLU A 57 19.66 -1.05 -8.56
C GLU A 57 20.57 -2.15 -7.99
N ASP A 58 21.69 -2.43 -8.67
CA ASP A 58 22.71 -3.38 -8.22
C ASP A 58 23.41 -2.94 -6.92
N ALA A 59 23.36 -1.64 -6.57
CA ALA A 59 23.87 -1.08 -5.31
C ALA A 59 22.79 -0.95 -4.21
N GLN A 60 21.50 -1.14 -4.53
CA GLN A 60 20.41 -0.98 -3.57
C GLN A 60 20.59 -1.89 -2.34
N ARG A 61 20.51 -1.38 -1.12
CA ARG A 61 20.36 -2.25 0.06
C ARG A 61 18.88 -2.47 0.32
N PHE A 62 18.42 -3.73 0.35
CA PHE A 62 17.01 -4.07 0.63
C PHE A 62 16.79 -4.24 2.13
N GLU A 63 17.00 -3.14 2.85
CA GLU A 63 16.79 -3.08 4.30
C GLU A 63 15.30 -2.94 4.62
N ASP A 64 14.92 -3.19 5.88
CA ASP A 64 13.53 -3.17 6.33
C ASP A 64 12.81 -1.86 6.00
N ALA A 65 13.50 -0.72 6.05
CA ALA A 65 12.93 0.57 5.69
C ALA A 65 12.53 0.64 4.19
N VAL A 66 13.35 0.08 3.30
CA VAL A 66 13.09 0.02 1.86
C VAL A 66 11.93 -0.94 1.58
N LEU A 67 11.97 -2.13 2.18
CA LEU A 67 10.93 -3.14 2.01
C LEU A 67 9.58 -2.67 2.57
N GLY A 68 9.58 -2.02 3.74
CA GLY A 68 8.39 -1.44 4.35
C GLY A 68 7.77 -0.34 3.48
N ARG A 69 8.60 0.49 2.84
CA ARG A 69 8.12 1.55 1.94
C ARG A 69 7.56 0.99 0.63
N LEU A 70 8.18 -0.05 0.07
CA LEU A 70 7.62 -0.76 -1.09
C LEU A 70 6.32 -1.50 -0.76
N ALA A 71 6.18 -2.02 0.47
CA ALA A 71 4.93 -2.61 0.95
C ALA A 71 3.81 -1.55 1.11
N GLU A 72 4.15 -0.32 1.53
CA GLU A 72 3.20 0.79 1.53
C GLU A 72 2.72 1.13 0.11
N VAL A 73 3.64 1.21 -0.87
CA VAL A 73 3.29 1.39 -2.29
C VAL A 73 2.32 0.31 -2.75
N ARG A 74 2.53 -0.95 -2.34
CA ARG A 74 1.61 -2.04 -2.65
C ARG A 74 0.22 -1.77 -2.09
N GLY A 75 0.10 -1.42 -0.81
CA GLY A 75 -1.18 -1.16 -0.16
C GLY A 75 -1.96 -0.02 -0.84
N ILE A 76 -1.26 1.07 -1.17
CA ILE A 76 -1.85 2.20 -1.89
C ILE A 76 -2.26 1.79 -3.31
N THR A 77 -1.40 1.08 -4.03
CA THR A 77 -1.71 0.59 -5.37
C THR A 77 -2.91 -0.36 -5.36
N LEU A 78 -3.03 -1.27 -4.38
CA LEU A 78 -4.19 -2.16 -4.30
C LEU A 78 -5.51 -1.41 -4.03
N GLN A 79 -5.47 -0.29 -3.30
CA GLN A 79 -6.66 0.51 -2.99
C GLN A 79 -7.04 1.49 -4.12
N PHE A 80 -6.06 2.13 -4.74
CA PHE A 80 -6.28 3.22 -5.69
C PHE A 80 -6.03 2.79 -7.15
N GLY A 81 -5.13 1.83 -7.38
CA GLY A 81 -4.77 1.21 -8.67
C GLY A 81 -5.95 0.88 -9.58
N PRO A 82 -7.02 0.23 -9.10
CA PRO A 82 -8.18 -0.11 -9.93
C PRO A 82 -8.93 1.10 -10.51
N ARG A 83 -8.72 2.31 -9.98
CA ARG A 83 -9.35 3.55 -10.42
C ARG A 83 -8.43 4.41 -11.30
N LEU A 84 -7.20 3.97 -11.58
CA LEU A 84 -6.33 4.63 -12.55
C LEU A 84 -6.86 4.45 -13.99
N PRO A 85 -6.43 5.28 -14.95
CA PRO A 85 -6.72 5.07 -16.37
C PRO A 85 -6.50 3.62 -16.81
N ALA A 86 -7.43 3.04 -17.56
CA ALA A 86 -7.41 1.63 -17.94
C ALA A 86 -6.12 1.23 -18.71
N SER A 87 -5.52 2.16 -19.45
CA SER A 87 -4.23 1.99 -20.13
C SER A 87 -3.08 1.64 -19.17
N LEU A 88 -3.18 2.04 -17.90
CA LEU A 88 -2.17 1.79 -16.86
C LEU A 88 -2.35 0.46 -16.13
N GLY A 89 -3.43 -0.29 -16.37
CA GLY A 89 -3.73 -1.51 -15.62
C GLY A 89 -2.62 -2.57 -15.67
N GLY A 90 -1.85 -2.62 -16.77
CA GLY A 90 -0.66 -3.47 -16.86
C GLY A 90 0.45 -3.04 -15.88
N ALA A 91 0.72 -1.74 -15.80
CA ALA A 91 1.73 -1.19 -14.90
C ALA A 91 1.32 -1.35 -13.43
N VAL A 92 0.05 -1.12 -13.09
CA VAL A 92 -0.52 -1.35 -11.75
C VAL A 92 -0.26 -2.78 -11.29
N ARG A 93 -0.61 -3.78 -12.11
CA ARG A 93 -0.35 -5.19 -11.77
C ARG A 93 1.13 -5.51 -11.59
N THR A 94 2.01 -4.92 -12.40
CA THR A 94 3.46 -5.11 -12.24
C THR A 94 3.96 -4.52 -10.92
N VAL A 95 3.50 -3.32 -10.53
CA VAL A 95 3.84 -2.73 -9.22
C VAL A 95 3.36 -3.63 -8.08
N GLU A 96 2.11 -4.11 -8.12
CA GLU A 96 1.57 -5.01 -7.10
C GLU A 96 2.36 -6.31 -6.96
N ALA A 97 2.68 -6.96 -8.10
CA ALA A 97 3.40 -8.22 -8.11
C ALA A 97 4.85 -8.05 -7.63
N THR A 98 5.57 -7.06 -8.14
CA THR A 98 6.98 -6.84 -7.80
C THR A 98 7.17 -6.46 -6.32
N THR A 99 6.30 -5.60 -5.79
CA THR A 99 6.33 -5.21 -4.37
C THR A 99 5.92 -6.37 -3.45
N GLN A 100 4.99 -7.22 -3.89
CA GLN A 100 4.66 -8.46 -3.17
C GLN A 100 5.86 -9.41 -3.13
N ASP A 101 6.48 -9.69 -4.27
CA ASP A 101 7.60 -10.62 -4.35
C ASP A 101 8.81 -10.10 -3.56
N LEU A 102 9.07 -8.79 -3.57
CA LEU A 102 10.15 -8.17 -2.78
C LEU A 102 9.96 -8.33 -1.26
N SER A 103 8.74 -8.59 -0.78
CA SER A 103 8.48 -8.82 0.65
C SER A 103 8.93 -10.21 1.15
N VAL A 104 9.31 -11.12 0.24
CA VAL A 104 9.76 -12.46 0.62
C VAL A 104 11.17 -12.40 1.23
N ALA A 105 11.28 -12.79 2.51
CA ALA A 105 12.51 -12.62 3.29
C ALA A 105 13.74 -13.37 2.72
N SER A 106 13.54 -14.48 2.02
CA SER A 106 14.61 -15.35 1.51
C SER A 106 14.93 -15.12 0.03
N LEU A 107 14.52 -13.98 -0.55
CA LEU A 107 14.69 -13.73 -1.96
C LEU A 107 16.19 -13.54 -2.32
N PRO A 108 16.74 -14.28 -3.30
CA PRO A 108 18.12 -14.08 -3.73
C PRO A 108 18.36 -12.66 -4.25
N ARG A 109 19.53 -12.10 -3.94
CA ARG A 109 19.94 -10.74 -4.32
C ARG A 109 19.66 -10.41 -5.79
N ALA A 110 20.06 -11.29 -6.71
CA ALA A 110 19.87 -11.08 -8.14
C ALA A 110 18.37 -10.95 -8.51
N ARG A 111 17.50 -11.70 -7.83
CA ARG A 111 16.05 -11.59 -8.04
C ARG A 111 15.50 -10.29 -7.45
N GLN A 112 15.98 -9.84 -6.30
CA GLN A 112 15.56 -8.55 -5.72
C GLN A 112 15.89 -7.38 -6.67
N VAL A 113 17.10 -7.38 -7.24
CA VAL A 113 17.52 -6.38 -8.23
C VAL A 113 16.64 -6.43 -9.48
N ALA A 114 16.37 -7.63 -10.01
CA ALA A 114 15.51 -7.79 -11.17
C ALA A 114 14.09 -7.25 -10.91
N LEU A 115 13.50 -7.59 -9.75
CA LEU A 115 12.19 -7.08 -9.35
C LEU A 115 12.18 -5.55 -9.18
N LEU A 116 13.25 -4.97 -8.63
CA LEU A 116 13.35 -3.52 -8.50
C LEU A 116 13.39 -2.81 -9.87
N LYS A 117 14.10 -3.40 -10.85
CA LYS A 117 14.12 -2.91 -12.23
C LYS A 117 12.73 -3.00 -12.88
N GLU A 118 12.04 -4.12 -12.70
CA GLU A 118 10.65 -4.32 -13.18
C GLU A 118 9.68 -3.32 -12.52
N TYR A 119 9.79 -3.13 -11.20
CA TYR A 119 9.02 -2.16 -10.43
C TYR A 119 9.21 -0.75 -10.98
N ARG A 120 10.46 -0.29 -11.17
CA ARG A 120 10.76 1.06 -11.66
C ARG A 120 10.18 1.33 -13.03
N ALA A 121 10.32 0.38 -13.95
CA ALA A 121 9.76 0.53 -15.29
C ALA A 121 8.23 0.65 -15.27
N ALA A 122 7.56 -0.05 -14.35
CA ALA A 122 6.11 0.06 -14.18
C ALA A 122 5.70 1.35 -13.47
N ALA A 123 6.42 1.73 -12.41
CA ALA A 123 6.21 2.97 -11.68
C ALA A 123 6.33 4.19 -12.60
N GLY A 124 7.37 4.25 -13.43
CA GLY A 124 7.55 5.34 -14.40
C GLY A 124 6.38 5.46 -15.39
N ARG A 125 5.83 4.34 -15.88
CA ARG A 125 4.62 4.38 -16.72
C ARG A 125 3.40 4.93 -16.00
N ILE A 126 3.27 4.68 -14.69
CA ILE A 126 2.18 5.24 -13.89
C ILE A 126 2.39 6.75 -13.70
N GLU A 127 3.60 7.18 -13.36
CA GLU A 127 3.94 8.60 -13.22
C GLU A 127 3.65 9.36 -14.52
N GLU A 128 4.11 8.86 -15.66
CA GLU A 128 3.88 9.45 -16.98
C GLU A 128 2.39 9.49 -17.34
N GLY A 129 1.62 8.43 -17.07
CA GLY A 129 0.20 8.37 -17.43
C GLY A 129 -0.74 9.09 -16.47
N CYS A 130 -0.26 9.50 -15.30
CA CYS A 130 -0.97 10.32 -14.33
C CYS A 130 -0.57 11.81 -14.38
N SER A 131 0.34 12.17 -15.30
CA SER A 131 0.74 13.56 -15.62
C SER A 131 -0.24 14.21 -16.60
#